data_AF-A0A182SC04-F1
#
_entry.id   AF-A0A182SC04-F1
#
_cell.length_a   1.000
_cell.length_b   1.000
_cell.length_c   1.000
_cell.angle_alpha   90.00
_cell.angle_beta   90.00
_cell.angle_gamma   90.00
#
_symmetry.space_group_name_H-M   'P 1'
#
loop_
_entity.id
_entity.type
_entity.pdbx_description
1 polymer ?
#
loop_
_entity_poly.entity_id
_entity_poly.type
_entity_poly.pdbx_seq_one_letter_code
_entity_poly.pdbx_strand_id
1 'polypeptide(L)'
;MIQTIQDVNDCVPLYLPHSLYLKPLAKFNISVALPASITGKSISNYDVMEKMRQMILPDKFSLLKVSKSTVGFIRFEGELEDKGKLKAVLSRLDGRPLRLTGFEEAVKVR
;
A
#
# COMPACT_ATOMS: atom_id res chain seq x y z
N MET A 1 12.05 16.86 -8.89
CA MET A 1 12.34 17.63 -7.66
C MET A 1 13.65 17.11 -7.11
N ILE A 2 14.64 17.99 -6.87
CA ILE A 2 15.94 17.62 -6.29
C ILE A 2 15.86 17.93 -4.79
N GLN A 3 16.22 16.97 -3.94
CA GLN A 3 16.22 17.10 -2.48
C GLN A 3 17.60 16.84 -1.93
N THR A 4 18.03 17.67 -0.98
CA THR A 4 19.28 17.48 -0.25
C THR A 4 19.03 16.52 0.91
N ILE A 5 19.75 15.41 0.97
CA ILE A 5 19.65 14.40 2.03
C ILE A 5 20.99 14.24 2.74
N GLN A 6 20.97 14.00 4.05
CA GLN A 6 22.17 13.82 4.86
C GLN A 6 22.61 12.35 4.97
N ASP A 7 21.66 11.42 4.80
CA ASP A 7 21.92 9.98 4.81
C ASP A 7 21.65 9.38 3.43
N VAL A 8 22.64 8.64 2.91
CA VAL A 8 22.61 7.99 1.59
C VAL A 8 22.63 6.46 1.70
N ASN A 9 22.48 5.87 2.91
CA ASN A 9 22.57 4.41 3.10
C ASN A 9 21.56 3.65 2.24
N ASP A 10 20.35 4.18 2.13
CA ASP A 10 19.27 3.58 1.35
C ASP A 10 19.24 4.06 -0.12
N CYS A 11 20.26 4.79 -0.57
CA CYS A 11 20.27 5.37 -1.92
C CYS A 11 21.26 4.67 -2.87
N VAL A 12 20.89 4.60 -4.15
CA VAL A 12 21.70 3.98 -5.21
C VAL A 12 22.50 5.08 -5.93
N PRO A 13 23.83 4.95 -6.10
CA PRO A 13 24.62 5.96 -6.79
C PRO A 13 24.21 6.04 -8.26
N LEU A 14 23.85 7.24 -8.71
CA LEU A 14 23.58 7.53 -10.13
C LEU A 14 24.78 8.19 -10.78
N TYR A 15 25.34 9.22 -10.13
CA TYR A 15 26.48 9.95 -10.64
C TYR A 15 27.34 10.51 -9.49
N LEU A 16 28.34 9.73 -9.11
CA LEU A 16 29.26 10.02 -7.99
C LEU A 16 30.03 11.34 -8.13
N PRO A 17 30.52 11.76 -9.32
CA PRO A 17 31.26 13.02 -9.44
C PRO A 17 30.47 14.26 -9.01
N HIS A 18 29.14 14.16 -8.98
CA HIS A 18 28.25 15.23 -8.53
C HIS A 18 27.40 14.81 -7.32
N SER A 19 27.78 13.73 -6.64
CA SER A 19 27.06 13.20 -5.48
C SER A 19 25.55 13.01 -5.73
N LEU A 20 25.19 12.55 -6.93
CA LEU A 20 23.81 12.25 -7.28
C LEU A 20 23.46 10.81 -6.93
N TYR A 21 22.40 10.68 -6.14
CA TYR A 21 21.88 9.41 -5.69
C TYR A 21 20.38 9.30 -6.00
N LEU A 22 19.94 8.07 -6.25
CA LEU A 22 18.53 7.72 -6.42
C LEU A 22 18.00 7.10 -5.14
N LYS A 23 16.88 7.62 -4.64
CA LYS A 23 16.12 6.97 -3.58
C LYS A 23 15.14 5.97 -4.20
N PRO A 24 15.34 4.64 -4.06
CA PRO A 24 14.44 3.66 -4.64
C PRO A 24 13.10 3.66 -3.90
N LEU A 25 12.00 3.88 -4.63
CA LEU A 25 10.66 3.71 -4.10
C LEU A 25 10.20 2.27 -4.28
N ALA A 26 9.62 1.69 -3.23
CA ALA A 26 9.10 0.34 -3.25
C ALA A 26 7.62 0.35 -3.66
N LYS A 27 7.33 -0.12 -4.87
CA LYS A 27 5.96 -0.24 -5.38
C LYS A 27 5.44 -1.65 -5.19
N PHE A 28 4.16 -1.78 -4.83
CA PHE A 28 3.48 -3.07 -4.72
C PHE A 28 2.02 -2.96 -5.15
N ASN A 29 1.45 -4.10 -5.50
CA ASN A 29 0.04 -4.23 -5.85
C ASN A 29 -0.62 -5.22 -4.90
N ILE A 30 -1.78 -4.86 -4.39
CA ILE A 30 -2.59 -5.69 -3.51
C ILE A 30 -4.00 -5.74 -4.04
N SER A 31 -4.61 -6.91 -3.99
CA SER A 31 -5.99 -7.17 -4.38
C SER A 31 -6.81 -7.53 -3.15
N VAL A 32 -7.91 -6.82 -3.00
CA VAL A 32 -8.85 -6.92 -1.89
C VAL A 32 -10.09 -7.63 -2.43
N ALA A 33 -10.36 -8.85 -1.95
CA ALA A 33 -11.46 -9.67 -2.45
C ALA A 33 -12.79 -9.29 -1.78
N LEU A 34 -13.76 -8.84 -2.57
CA LEU A 34 -15.06 -8.43 -2.06
C LEU A 34 -15.99 -9.65 -1.95
N PRO A 35 -16.79 -9.78 -0.88
CA PRO A 35 -17.77 -10.86 -0.75
C PRO A 35 -18.86 -10.76 -1.83
N ALA A 36 -19.42 -11.89 -2.26
CA ALA A 36 -20.51 -11.91 -3.24
C ALA A 36 -21.86 -11.45 -2.64
N SER A 37 -22.01 -11.51 -1.31
CA SER A 37 -23.24 -11.17 -0.58
C SER A 37 -23.37 -9.67 -0.26
N ILE A 38 -22.94 -8.82 -1.20
CA ILE A 38 -23.05 -7.37 -1.08
C ILE A 38 -24.39 -6.93 -1.69
N THR A 39 -25.49 -7.33 -1.05
CA THR A 39 -26.83 -6.86 -1.42
C THR A 39 -27.03 -5.43 -0.95
N GLY A 40 -26.74 -4.46 -1.83
CA GLY A 40 -27.21 -3.07 -1.72
C GLY A 40 -26.29 -2.06 -1.03
N LYS A 41 -25.11 -2.45 -0.51
CA LYS A 41 -24.12 -1.52 0.06
C LYS A 41 -22.84 -1.55 -0.76
N SER A 42 -22.43 -0.47 -1.41
CA SER A 42 -21.12 -0.45 -2.08
C SER A 42 -19.99 -0.34 -1.04
N ILE A 43 -18.92 -1.12 -1.20
CA ILE A 43 -17.70 -0.93 -0.42
C ILE A 43 -17.04 0.35 -0.90
N SER A 44 -16.85 1.31 0.00
CA SER A 44 -16.11 2.53 -0.30
C SER A 44 -14.62 2.21 -0.45
N ASN A 45 -14.04 2.58 -1.59
CA ASN A 45 -12.59 2.46 -1.80
C ASN A 45 -11.81 3.19 -0.71
N TYR A 46 -12.34 4.31 -0.22
CA TYR A 46 -11.71 5.11 0.82
C TYR A 46 -11.61 4.36 2.16
N ASP A 47 -12.69 3.71 2.61
CA ASP A 47 -12.67 2.91 3.86
C ASP A 47 -11.61 1.82 3.82
N VAL A 48 -11.47 1.13 2.67
CA VAL A 48 -10.44 0.11 2.48
C VAL A 48 -9.04 0.73 2.61
N MET A 49 -8.81 1.87 1.96
CA MET A 49 -7.54 2.59 2.02
C MET A 49 -7.20 3.04 3.44
N GLU A 50 -8.18 3.57 4.18
CA GLU A 50 -8.04 3.99 5.58
C GLU A 50 -7.63 2.80 6.47
N LYS A 51 -8.31 1.67 6.32
CA LYS A 51 -8.00 0.46 7.10
C LYS A 51 -6.63 -0.10 6.77
N MET A 52 -6.25 -0.12 5.49
CA MET A 52 -4.91 -0.54 5.09
C MET A 52 -3.85 0.37 5.70
N ARG A 53 -4.06 1.69 5.73
CA ARG A 53 -3.16 2.65 6.41
C ARG A 53 -3.02 2.33 7.90
N GLN A 54 -4.11 1.98 8.58
CA GLN A 54 -4.07 1.59 9.99
C GLN A 54 -3.32 0.27 10.22
N MET A 55 -3.45 -0.71 9.32
CA MET A 55 -2.80 -2.02 9.45
C MET A 55 -1.28 -1.97 9.32
N ILE A 56 -0.76 -1.00 8.59
CA ILE A 56 0.69 -0.87 8.36
C ILE A 56 1.40 -0.07 9.43
N LEU A 57 0.69 0.60 10.34
CA LEU A 57 1.31 1.38 11.42
C LEU A 57 2.35 0.54 12.19
N PRO A 58 3.51 1.13 12.55
CA PRO A 58 3.87 2.55 12.43
C PRO A 58 4.32 3.01 11.03
N ASP A 59 4.37 2.12 10.05
CA ASP A 59 4.77 2.43 8.68
C ASP A 59 3.69 3.24 7.95
N LYS A 60 4.09 3.99 6.90
CA LYS A 60 3.18 4.84 6.12
C LYS A 60 3.37 4.61 4.62
N PHE A 61 2.26 4.54 3.88
CA PHE A 61 2.30 4.56 2.42
C PHE A 61 2.68 5.95 1.93
N SER A 62 3.65 6.02 1.03
CA SER A 62 4.01 7.24 0.30
C SER A 62 2.93 7.57 -0.74
N LEU A 63 2.43 6.53 -1.41
CA LEU A 63 1.31 6.61 -2.33
C LEU A 63 0.40 5.40 -2.09
N LEU A 64 -0.91 5.62 -2.17
CA LEU A 64 -1.88 4.53 -2.22
C LEU A 64 -2.99 4.97 -3.18
N LYS A 65 -3.24 4.20 -4.23
CA LYS A 65 -4.27 4.48 -5.24
C LYS A 65 -5.03 3.22 -5.62
N VAL A 66 -6.26 3.40 -6.07
CA VAL A 66 -7.05 2.31 -6.66
C VAL A 66 -6.57 2.13 -8.09
N SER A 67 -6.10 0.93 -8.42
CA SER A 67 -5.71 0.55 -9.78
C SER A 67 -6.92 0.07 -10.58
N LYS A 68 -7.74 -0.81 -9.99
CA LYS A 68 -8.94 -1.36 -10.63
C LYS A 68 -9.99 -1.69 -9.58
N SER A 69 -11.24 -1.31 -9.82
CA SER A 69 -12.36 -1.73 -8.98
C SER A 69 -13.34 -2.56 -9.80
N THR A 70 -13.74 -3.71 -9.26
CA THR A 70 -14.71 -4.63 -9.87
C THR A 70 -15.67 -5.11 -8.79
N VAL A 71 -16.77 -5.76 -9.19
CA VAL A 71 -17.80 -6.25 -8.26
C VAL A 71 -17.26 -7.32 -7.29
N GLY A 72 -16.22 -8.07 -7.68
CA GLY A 72 -15.64 -9.15 -6.87
C GLY A 72 -14.29 -8.83 -6.21
N PHE A 73 -13.58 -7.80 -6.67
CA PHE A 73 -12.30 -7.41 -6.09
C PHE A 73 -11.90 -5.97 -6.41
N ILE A 74 -11.08 -5.38 -5.56
CA ILE A 74 -10.47 -4.07 -5.77
C ILE A 74 -8.95 -4.24 -5.72
N ARG A 75 -8.25 -3.82 -6.76
CA ARG A 75 -6.79 -3.78 -6.81
C ARG A 75 -6.32 -2.38 -6.43
N PHE A 76 -5.41 -2.33 -5.46
CA PHE A 76 -4.71 -1.15 -4.99
C PHE A 76 -3.25 -1.22 -5.41
N GLU A 77 -2.71 -0.07 -5.79
CA GLU A 77 -1.29 0.13 -6.00
C GLU A 77 -0.78 1.04 -4.88
N GLY A 78 0.23 0.57 -4.17
CA GLY A 78 0.84 1.30 -3.07
C GLY A 78 2.33 1.49 -3.29
N GLU A 79 2.87 2.57 -2.73
CA GLU A 79 4.28 2.87 -2.71
C GLU A 79 4.75 3.12 -1.29
N LEU A 80 5.93 2.63 -0.96
CA LEU A 80 6.65 2.90 0.29
C LEU A 80 7.96 3.61 -0.03
N GLU A 81 8.34 4.56 0.83
CA GLU A 81 9.64 5.24 0.71
C GLU A 81 10.83 4.33 0.98
N ASP A 82 10.60 3.21 1.67
CA ASP A 82 11.63 2.34 2.21
C ASP A 82 11.35 0.90 1.74
N LYS A 83 12.27 0.39 0.92
CA LYS A 83 12.18 -0.96 0.35
C LYS A 83 12.46 -2.05 1.38
N GLY A 84 13.22 -1.77 2.44
CA GLY A 84 13.45 -2.71 3.54
C GLY A 84 12.15 -3.03 4.28
N LYS A 85 11.28 -2.02 4.45
CA LYS A 85 9.98 -2.16 5.11
C LYS A 85 8.91 -2.84 4.25
N LEU A 86 9.11 -2.94 2.94
CA LEU A 86 8.16 -3.54 2.02
C LEU A 86 7.74 -4.95 2.46
N LYS A 87 8.71 -5.81 2.80
CA LYS A 87 8.41 -7.19 3.24
C LYS A 87 7.60 -7.22 4.53
N ALA A 88 7.92 -6.36 5.49
CA ALA A 88 7.21 -6.28 6.76
C ALA A 88 5.77 -5.79 6.55
N VAL A 89 5.58 -4.75 5.73
CA VAL A 89 4.27 -4.20 5.38
C VAL A 89 3.42 -5.21 4.62
N LEU A 90 3.98 -5.87 3.60
CA LEU A 90 3.28 -6.93 2.86
C LEU A 90 2.88 -8.08 3.79
N SER A 91 3.76 -8.52 4.70
CA SER A 91 3.44 -9.58 5.65
C SER A 91 2.35 -9.18 6.67
N ARG A 92 2.21 -7.87 6.97
CA ARG A 92 1.11 -7.37 7.82
C ARG A 92 -0.22 -7.30 7.08
N LEU A 93 -0.20 -7.10 5.77
CA LEU A 93 -1.39 -6.97 4.93
C LEU A 93 -1.86 -8.34 4.42
N ASP A 94 -0.94 -9.20 4.00
CA ASP A 94 -1.24 -10.50 3.39
C ASP A 94 -1.98 -11.42 4.36
N GLY A 95 -3.14 -11.91 3.93
CA GLY A 95 -3.99 -12.81 4.71
C GLY A 95 -4.74 -12.17 5.87
N ARG A 96 -4.61 -10.86 6.13
CA ARG A 96 -5.38 -10.22 7.20
C ARG A 96 -6.84 -9.98 6.81
N PRO A 97 -7.79 -10.34 7.69
CA PRO A 97 -9.19 -9.97 7.53
C PRO A 97 -9.38 -8.47 7.77
N LEU A 98 -9.89 -7.78 6.76
CA LEU A 98 -10.14 -6.34 6.76
C LEU A 98 -11.63 -6.12 7.03
N ARG A 99 -11.94 -5.73 8.27
CA ARG A 99 -13.32 -5.44 8.71
C ARG A 99 -13.69 -4.02 8.30
N LEU A 100 -14.61 -3.92 7.34
CA LEU A 100 -15.13 -2.67 6.83
C LEU A 100 -16.34 -2.22 7.64
N THR A 101 -16.43 -0.93 7.87
CA THR A 101 -17.52 -0.28 8.58
C THR A 101 -18.83 -0.49 7.82
N GLY A 102 -19.79 -1.20 8.41
CA GLY A 102 -21.07 -1.51 7.77
C GLY A 102 -21.18 -2.88 7.10
N PHE A 103 -20.15 -3.72 7.19
CA PHE A 103 -20.12 -5.11 6.74
C PHE A 103 -19.73 -6.06 7.89
N GLU A 104 -20.48 -7.14 8.09
CA GLU A 104 -20.12 -8.20 9.04
C GLU A 104 -19.05 -9.14 8.47
N GLU A 105 -19.01 -9.31 7.15
CA GLU A 105 -18.04 -10.18 6.49
C GLU A 105 -16.67 -9.51 6.37
N ALA A 106 -15.65 -10.23 6.82
CA ALA A 106 -14.27 -9.77 6.71
C ALA A 106 -13.73 -10.01 5.29
N VAL A 107 -13.20 -8.95 4.70
CA VAL A 107 -12.59 -8.98 3.38
C VAL A 107 -11.15 -9.47 3.47
N LYS A 108 -10.72 -10.35 2.57
CA LYS A 108 -9.32 -10.84 2.54
C LYS A 108 -8.46 -10.01 1.59
N VAL A 109 -7.26 -9.70 2.07
CA VAL A 109 -6.21 -8.99 1.32
C VAL A 109 -5.21 -10.01 0.79
N ARG A 110 -4.86 -9.92 -0.51
CA ARG A 110 -3.93 -10.80 -1.23
C ARG A 110 -3.07 -10.05 -2.23
#